data_AF-A0A7C8K8N7-F1
#
_entry.id   AF-A0A7C8K8N7-F1
#
_cell.length_a   1.000
_cell.length_b   1.000
_cell.length_c   1.000
_cell.angle_alpha   90.00
_cell.angle_beta   90.00
_cell.angle_gamma   90.00
#
_symmetry.space_group_name_H-M   'P 1'
#
loop_
_entity.id
_entity.type
_entity.pdbx_description
1 polymer ?
#
loop_
_entity_poly.entity_id
_entity_poly.type
_entity_poly.pdbx_seq_one_letter_code
_entity_poly.pdbx_strand_id
1 'polypeptide(L)' 'MSDIEDKHGQRIEVGDTVYTKIRGGKHEGEVEKIVRTAEEAQNVQEMSVKNPPKVLFHDQKGKLVAHNPGTLEKLS' A
#
# COMPACT_ATOMS: atom_id res chain seq x y z
N MET A 1 8.48 -14.46 8.05
CA MET A 1 8.19 -13.49 6.98
C MET A 1 8.68 -12.15 7.46
N SER A 2 9.32 -11.34 6.61
CA SER A 2 9.79 -10.00 6.99
C SER A 2 8.59 -9.07 7.20
N ASP A 3 8.74 -8.12 8.14
CA ASP A 3 7.76 -7.06 8.33
C ASP A 3 7.64 -6.20 7.05
N ILE A 4 6.44 -5.65 6.84
CA ILE A 4 6.19 -4.70 5.76
C ILE A 4 6.34 -3.31 6.35
N GLU A 5 7.35 -2.57 5.89
CA GLU A 5 7.74 -1.29 6.47
C GLU A 5 7.60 -0.15 5.44
N ASP A 6 7.27 1.03 5.96
CA ASP A 6 7.28 2.27 5.19
C ASP A 6 8.72 2.74 4.89
N LYS A 7 8.86 3.89 4.22
CA LYS A 7 10.17 4.46 3.89
C LYS A 7 11.03 4.87 5.10
N HIS A 8 10.45 4.87 6.31
CA HIS A 8 11.10 5.20 7.58
C HIS A 8 11.36 3.98 8.47
N GLY A 9 11.07 2.77 7.98
CA GLY A 9 11.19 1.53 8.77
C GLY A 9 10.04 1.32 9.75
N GLN A 10 8.93 2.06 9.61
CA GLN A 10 7.75 1.86 10.44
C GLN A 10 6.91 0.73 9.87
N ARG A 11 6.55 -0.24 10.72
CA ARG A 11 5.66 -1.34 10.33
C ARG A 11 4.29 -0.82 9.90
N ILE A 12 3.85 -1.28 8.73
CA ILE A 12 2.54 -1.03 8.13
C ILE A 12 1.65 -2.25 8.38
N GLU A 13 0.46 -2.00 8.91
CA GLU A 13 -0.60 -2.97 9.14
C GLU A 13 -1.90 -2.55 8.43
N VAL A 14 -2.84 -3.49 8.31
CA VAL A 14 -4.20 -3.17 7.84
C VAL A 14 -4.85 -2.24 8.86
N GLY A 15 -5.50 -1.18 8.38
CA GLY A 15 -6.06 -0.11 9.22
C GLY A 15 -5.13 1.10 9.43
N ASP A 16 -3.83 0.99 9.10
CA ASP A 16 -2.94 2.15 9.16
C ASP A 16 -3.28 3.14 8.04
N THR A 17 -3.19 4.44 8.31
CA THR A 17 -3.25 5.44 7.24
C THR A 17 -1.87 5.59 6.60
N VAL A 18 -1.80 5.46 5.28
CA VAL A 18 -0.55 5.62 4.50
C VAL A 18 -0.66 6.77 3.52
N TYR A 19 0.48 7.39 3.22
CA TYR A 19 0.61 8.56 2.37
C TYR A 19 1.73 8.40 1.35
N THR A 20 1.52 8.93 0.14
CA THR A 20 2.60 9.23 -0.79
C THR A 20 2.31 10.48 -1.62
N LYS A 21 3.34 11.29 -1.84
CA LYS A 21 3.26 12.52 -2.64
C LYS A 21 3.43 12.18 -4.12
N ILE A 22 2.59 12.78 -4.96
CA ILE A 22 2.75 12.76 -6.42
C ILE A 22 2.80 14.19 -6.96
N ARG A 23 3.20 14.36 -8.23
CA ARG A 23 3.16 15.68 -8.86
C ARG A 23 1.71 16.17 -8.92
N GLY A 24 1.43 17.29 -8.25
CA GLY A 24 0.10 17.91 -8.23
C GLY A 24 -0.90 17.25 -7.28
N GLY A 25 -0.47 16.39 -6.36
CA GLY A 25 -1.38 15.78 -5.39
C GLY A 25 -0.73 14.79 -4.43
N LYS A 26 -1.58 13.92 -3.88
CA LYS A 26 -1.20 12.82 -3.00
C LYS A 26 -2.09 11.60 -3.25
N HIS A 27 -1.63 10.44 -2.84
CA HIS A 27 -2.48 9.31 -2.52
C HIS A 27 -2.38 9.10 -1.01
N GLU A 28 -3.51 9.18 -0.33
CA GLU A 28 -3.61 8.99 1.12
C GLU A 28 -4.86 8.19 1.42
N GLY A 29 -4.73 7.15 2.24
CA GLY A 29 -5.85 6.29 2.61
C GLY A 29 -5.47 5.20 3.60
N GLU A 30 -6.48 4.51 4.11
CA GLU A 30 -6.35 3.41 5.06
C GLU A 30 -5.96 2.12 4.34
N VAL A 31 -4.98 1.39 4.87
CA VAL A 31 -4.54 0.11 4.30
C VAL A 31 -5.64 -0.93 4.45
N GLU A 32 -6.10 -1.45 3.31
CA GLU A 32 -7.14 -2.50 3.25
C GLU A 32 -6.53 -3.89 3.14
N LYS A 33 -5.42 -4.01 2.41
CA LYS A 33 -4.76 -5.29 2.17
C LYS A 33 -3.26 -5.11 1.96
N ILE A 34 -2.49 -6.06 2.46
CA ILE A 34 -1.05 -6.16 2.21
C ILE A 34 -0.80 -7.45 1.43
N VAL A 35 -0.37 -7.29 0.18
CA VAL A 35 0.00 -8.39 -0.72
C VAL A 35 1.49 -8.65 -0.55
N ARG A 36 1.84 -9.81 0.01
CA ARG A 36 3.22 -10.20 0.36
C ARG A 36 3.84 -11.13 -0.67
N THR A 37 3.04 -11.94 -1.35
CA THR A 37 3.52 -12.99 -2.26
C THR A 37 2.91 -12.88 -3.65
N ALA A 38 3.53 -13.57 -4.62
CA ALA A 38 2.99 -13.64 -5.97
C ALA A 38 1.64 -14.38 -6.03
N GLU A 39 1.45 -15.39 -5.17
CA GLU A 39 0.19 -16.11 -5.03
C GLU A 39 -0.93 -15.19 -4.51
N GLU A 40 -0.65 -14.39 -3.47
CA GLU A 40 -1.61 -13.40 -2.98
C GLU A 40 -1.97 -12.36 -4.05
N ALA A 41 -0.99 -11.96 -4.88
CA ALA A 41 -1.20 -11.01 -5.97
C ALA A 41 -2.12 -11.58 -7.07
N GLN A 42 -2.06 -12.88 -7.36
CA GLN A 42 -2.96 -13.56 -8.30
C GLN A 42 -4.41 -13.59 -7.80
N ASN A 43 -4.60 -13.55 -6.47
CA ASN A 43 -5.91 -13.57 -5.82
C ASN A 43 -6.54 -12.17 -5.65
N VAL A 44 -5.88 -11.10 -6.10
CA VAL A 44 -6.48 -9.74 -6.15
C VAL A 44 -7.28 -9.62 -7.44
N GLN A 45 -8.61 -9.46 -7.33
CA GLN A 45 -9.51 -9.43 -8.48
C GLN A 45 -9.70 -8.01 -9.02
N GLU A 46 -9.57 -7.01 -8.17
CA GLU A 46 -9.88 -5.61 -8.43
C GLU A 46 -8.83 -4.94 -9.32
N MET A 47 -7.58 -5.43 -9.30
CA MET A 47 -6.49 -4.93 -10.15
C MET A 47 -5.34 -5.93 -10.33
N SER A 48 -4.59 -5.77 -11.42
CA SER A 48 -3.34 -6.52 -11.62
C SER A 48 -2.24 -5.97 -10.71
N VAL A 49 -1.91 -6.72 -9.66
CA VAL A 49 -0.80 -6.42 -8.75
C VAL A 49 0.46 -7.13 -9.25
N LYS A 50 1.55 -6.38 -9.45
CA LYS A 50 2.86 -6.90 -9.86
C LYS A 50 3.93 -6.53 -8.83
N ASN A 51 4.95 -7.37 -8.73
CA ASN A 51 6.14 -7.17 -7.89
C ASN A 51 5.79 -6.93 -6.41
N PRO A 52 5.24 -7.93 -5.70
CA PRO A 52 5.03 -7.84 -4.27
C PRO A 52 6.39 -7.62 -3.52
N PRO A 53 6.37 -6.97 -2.34
CA PRO A 53 5.19 -6.60 -1.57
C PRO A 53 4.47 -5.34 -2.08
N LYS A 54 3.14 -5.31 -1.91
CA LYS A 54 2.29 -4.16 -2.25
C LYS A 54 1.25 -3.89 -1.16
N VAL A 55 1.04 -2.62 -0.88
CA VAL A 55 0.00 -2.12 0.03
C VAL A 55 -1.15 -1.59 -0.81
N LEU A 56 -2.35 -2.09 -0.54
CA LEU A 56 -3.58 -1.73 -1.23
C LEU A 56 -4.45 -0.85 -0.32
N PHE A 57 -4.92 0.26 -0.86
CA PHE A 57 -5.79 1.23 -0.19
C PHE A 57 -6.58 2.04 -1.22
N HIS A 58 -7.74 2.54 -0.85
CA HIS A 58 -8.41 3.61 -1.60
C HIS A 58 -7.88 4.97 -1.16
N ASP A 59 -7.54 5.83 -2.12
CA ASP A 59 -7.09 7.19 -1.82
C ASP A 59 -8.25 8.13 -1.44
N GLN A 60 -7.93 9.38 -1.08
CA GLN A 60 -8.91 10.40 -0.71
C GLN A 60 -9.91 10.79 -1.83
N LYS A 61 -9.78 10.25 -3.05
CA LYS A 61 -10.71 10.41 -4.17
C LYS A 61 -11.45 9.11 -4.49
N GLY A 62 -11.32 8.07 -3.67
CA GLY A 62 -11.92 6.76 -3.89
C GLY A 62 -11.24 5.95 -4.99
N LYS A 63 -10.00 6.28 -5.38
CA LYS A 63 -9.24 5.49 -6.36
C LYS A 63 -8.49 4.37 -5.63
N LEU A 64 -8.67 3.12 -6.09
CA LEU A 64 -7.86 2.00 -5.62
C LEU A 64 -6.38 2.16 -6.06
N VAL A 65 -5.46 2.02 -5.10
CA VAL A 65 -4.01 2.15 -5.28
C VAL A 65 -3.31 0.90 -4.75
N ALA A 66 -2.37 0.34 -5.52
CA ALA A 66 -1.42 -0.66 -5.05
C ALA A 66 0.02 -0.11 -5.11
N HIS A 67 0.62 0.19 -3.96
CA HIS A 67 1.90 0.89 -3.88
C HIS A 67 3.00 0.05 -3.21
N ASN A 68 4.27 0.35 -3.54
CA ASN A 68 5.40 -0.27 -2.85
C ASN A 68 5.49 0.30 -1.42
N PRO A 69 5.46 -0.53 -0.36
CA PRO A 69 5.49 -0.06 1.03
C PRO A 69 6.68 0.84 1.34
N GLY A 70 7.90 0.51 0.87
CA GLY A 70 9.12 1.28 1.13
C GLY A 70 9.18 2.67 0.46
N THR A 71 8.08 3.09 -0.17
CA THR A 71 7.91 4.42 -0.80
C THR A 71 6.67 5.16 -0.27
N LEU A 72 5.98 4.56 0.70
CA LEU A 72 4.91 5.17 1.47
C LEU A 72 5.48 5.76 2.77
N GLU A 73 4.69 6.61 3.38
CA GLU A 73 4.86 7.08 4.75
C GLU A 73 3.63 6.63 5.54
N LYS A 74 3.83 5.93 6.66
CA LYS A 74 2.76 5.65 7.61
C LYS A 74 2.48 6.93 8.40
N LEU A 75 1.24 7.37 8.38
CA LEU A 75 0.77 8.45 9.25
C LEU A 75 0.42 7.84 10.62
N SER A 76 0.88 8.50 11.68
CA SER A 76 0.69 8.11 13.08
C SER A 76 -0.77 8.10 13.51
#